data_AF-A0A839ELC6-F1
#
_entry.id   AF-A0A839ELC6-F1
#
_cell.length_a   1.000
_cell.length_b   1.000
_cell.length_c   1.000
_cell.angle_alpha   90.00
_cell.angle_beta   90.00
_cell.angle_gamma   90.00
#
_symmetry.space_group_name_H-M   'P 1'
#
loop_
_entity.id
_entity.type
_entity.pdbx_description
1 polymer ?
#
loop_
_entity_poly.entity_id
_entity_poly.type
_entity_poly.pdbx_seq_one_letter_code
_entity_poly.pdbx_strand_id
1 'polypeptide(L)'
;MVDTEKQESHGAFSSGSVSPAVTPAAFTVPVDVLLGNLWQKTDEDLSVWALLDGQWVPDLCTHLIESGLEFCSLFEGPLTQARILNSPYLVRLERNHSFTNWLLAEGWGNGWGIYFQASMQHGKRLYPDTPSPHIAKRRIKGEFFGSEGLEDDEETIALLLRKHFRRFTRIEFEDDGRIVAFRFFDPAVLRIYLTHCTPEELDAFFGPVRFFLTERFSEADTLNRSHEMLVFSRGLDTEAIDDRQYQSSQLRVQMLDLAQMEVIPFILPEARIGTASRSSPYMMIRSGHIEAFREEETKLEIDRIANALCKRFPEKNLDRGYLHELIGDQARLGKRFNIDTENELLALSSCRLTLGEIYSQQPLIKRLLEENLVSKNITLAEDLIQASEYYAGMAPEGTL
;
A
#
# COMPACT_ATOMS: atom_id res chain seq x y z
N MET A 1 15.65 -70.83 -34.23
CA MET A 1 16.61 -71.05 -33.12
C MET A 1 16.92 -69.69 -32.54
N VAL A 2 16.74 -69.56 -31.21
CA VAL A 2 17.25 -68.48 -30.33
C VAL A 2 16.55 -67.11 -30.53
N ASP A 3 16.18 -66.33 -29.52
CA ASP A 3 15.85 -66.54 -28.10
C ASP A 3 15.07 -65.29 -27.66
N THR A 4 14.35 -65.45 -26.55
CA THR A 4 13.55 -64.48 -25.81
C THR A 4 14.29 -63.23 -25.31
N GLU A 5 13.66 -62.06 -25.44
CA GLU A 5 13.79 -60.94 -24.49
C GLU A 5 12.39 -60.43 -24.10
N LYS A 6 12.15 -60.40 -22.78
CA LYS A 6 10.91 -59.98 -22.13
C LYS A 6 10.85 -58.44 -22.03
N GLN A 7 9.74 -57.86 -22.49
CA GLN A 7 9.31 -56.51 -22.15
C GLN A 7 8.63 -56.51 -20.77
N GLU A 8 9.12 -55.70 -19.85
CA GLU A 8 8.39 -55.30 -18.64
C GLU A 8 7.60 -54.01 -18.91
N SER A 9 6.29 -54.11 -18.75
CA SER A 9 5.32 -53.02 -18.83
C SER A 9 5.13 -52.38 -17.45
N HIS A 10 5.59 -51.15 -17.26
CA HIS A 10 5.16 -50.32 -16.14
C HIS A 10 3.90 -49.55 -16.50
N GLY A 11 2.79 -49.93 -15.86
CA GLY A 11 1.51 -49.22 -15.93
C GLY A 11 1.61 -47.84 -15.26
N ALA A 12 1.28 -46.80 -16.02
CA ALA A 12 1.13 -45.45 -15.51
C ALA A 12 -0.17 -45.35 -14.67
N PHE A 13 -0.02 -44.99 -13.40
CA PHE A 13 -1.13 -44.57 -12.54
C PHE A 13 -1.73 -43.26 -13.06
N SER A 14 -3.05 -43.25 -13.27
CA SER A 14 -3.79 -42.04 -13.61
C SER A 14 -3.81 -41.10 -12.41
N SER A 15 -3.10 -39.98 -12.49
CA SER A 15 -3.28 -38.85 -11.59
C SER A 15 -4.60 -38.16 -11.93
N GLY A 16 -5.58 -38.28 -11.02
CA GLY A 16 -6.78 -37.47 -11.07
C GLY A 16 -6.40 -36.00 -11.02
N SER A 17 -6.75 -35.25 -12.06
CA SER A 17 -6.60 -33.80 -12.11
C SER A 17 -7.54 -33.19 -11.08
N VAL A 18 -6.99 -32.79 -9.93
CA VAL A 18 -7.67 -31.86 -9.02
C VAL A 18 -7.80 -30.55 -9.81
N SER A 19 -9.04 -30.16 -10.11
CA SER A 19 -9.31 -28.85 -10.70
C SER A 19 -8.80 -27.77 -9.75
N PRO A 20 -8.10 -26.73 -10.24
CA PRO A 20 -7.68 -25.64 -9.37
C PRO A 20 -8.94 -25.00 -8.78
N ALA A 21 -8.90 -24.74 -7.47
CA ALA A 21 -9.95 -24.01 -6.78
C ALA A 21 -10.24 -22.72 -7.56
N VAL A 22 -11.50 -22.52 -7.93
CA VAL A 22 -11.97 -21.29 -8.57
C VAL A 22 -11.76 -20.16 -7.58
N THR A 23 -10.70 -19.37 -7.77
CA THR A 23 -10.56 -18.06 -7.13
C THR A 23 -11.82 -17.27 -7.45
N PRO A 24 -12.56 -16.74 -6.45
CA PRO A 24 -13.74 -15.93 -6.76
C PRO A 24 -13.29 -14.80 -7.69
N ALA A 25 -14.00 -14.64 -8.82
CA ALA A 25 -13.65 -13.67 -9.84
C ALA A 25 -13.45 -12.30 -9.18
N ALA A 26 -12.23 -11.77 -9.30
CA ALA A 26 -11.89 -10.47 -8.73
C ALA A 26 -12.91 -9.45 -9.23
N PHE A 27 -13.53 -8.75 -8.29
CA PHE A 27 -14.46 -7.70 -8.62
C PHE A 27 -13.71 -6.61 -9.43
N THR A 28 -14.21 -6.28 -10.63
CA THR A 28 -13.62 -5.27 -11.51
C THR A 28 -14.58 -4.09 -11.66
N VAL A 29 -14.09 -2.88 -11.39
CA VAL A 29 -14.86 -1.64 -11.64
C VAL A 29 -14.84 -1.36 -13.14
N PRO A 30 -16.00 -1.12 -13.79
CA PRO A 30 -16.01 -0.71 -15.19
C PRO A 30 -15.22 0.58 -15.43
N VAL A 31 -14.38 0.61 -16.48
CA VAL A 31 -13.53 1.77 -16.81
C VAL A 31 -14.35 3.06 -16.97
N ASP A 32 -15.53 3.00 -17.59
CA ASP A 32 -16.40 4.18 -17.77
C ASP A 32 -16.83 4.82 -16.44
N VAL A 33 -16.98 4.02 -15.39
CA VAL A 33 -17.28 4.50 -14.03
C VAL A 33 -16.08 5.26 -13.47
N LEU A 34 -14.86 4.73 -13.65
CA LEU A 34 -13.62 5.38 -13.23
C LEU A 34 -13.39 6.69 -14.01
N LEU A 35 -13.58 6.67 -15.33
CA LEU A 35 -13.49 7.84 -16.20
C LEU A 35 -14.51 8.92 -15.82
N GLY A 36 -15.74 8.54 -15.50
CA GLY A 36 -16.79 9.48 -15.07
C GLY A 36 -16.39 10.26 -13.81
N ASN A 37 -15.75 9.57 -12.86
CA ASN A 37 -15.27 10.18 -11.61
C ASN A 37 -14.03 11.04 -11.81
N LEU A 38 -13.05 10.57 -12.59
CA LEU A 38 -11.82 11.30 -12.84
C LEU A 38 -12.03 12.61 -13.60
N TRP A 39 -12.99 12.65 -14.53
CA TRP A 39 -13.32 13.85 -15.33
C TRP A 39 -14.51 14.64 -14.78
N GLN A 40 -14.91 14.41 -13.52
CA GLN A 40 -16.03 15.12 -12.96
C GLN A 40 -15.74 16.63 -12.87
N LYS A 41 -16.64 17.44 -13.43
CA LYS A 41 -16.58 18.91 -13.40
C LYS A 41 -15.22 19.48 -13.82
N THR A 42 -14.58 18.88 -14.81
CA THR A 42 -13.39 19.45 -15.47
C THR A 42 -13.79 20.61 -16.36
N ASP A 43 -12.91 21.61 -16.45
CA ASP A 43 -13.01 22.76 -17.35
C ASP A 43 -11.64 23.00 -18.01
N GLU A 44 -11.42 24.18 -18.59
CA GLU A 44 -10.16 24.54 -19.24
C GLU A 44 -8.98 24.72 -18.28
N ASP A 45 -9.23 24.96 -16.98
CA ASP A 45 -8.19 25.12 -15.96
C ASP A 45 -7.75 23.77 -15.35
N LEU A 46 -8.65 22.79 -15.34
CA LEU A 46 -8.45 21.51 -14.69
C LEU A 46 -7.97 20.42 -15.65
N SER A 47 -6.90 19.75 -15.26
CA SER A 47 -6.36 18.57 -15.97
C SER A 47 -6.31 17.35 -15.06
N VAL A 48 -6.42 16.16 -15.65
CA VAL A 48 -6.43 14.88 -14.94
C VAL A 48 -5.06 14.22 -15.06
N TRP A 49 -4.56 13.72 -13.94
CA TRP A 49 -3.21 13.19 -13.81
C TRP A 49 -3.19 11.88 -13.03
N ALA A 50 -2.13 11.11 -13.25
CA ALA A 50 -1.74 10.00 -12.39
C ALA A 50 -0.29 10.16 -11.92
N LEU A 51 -0.03 9.70 -10.70
CA LEU A 51 1.31 9.39 -10.23
C LEU A 51 1.44 7.87 -10.13
N LEU A 52 2.24 7.31 -11.02
CA LEU A 52 2.38 5.87 -11.21
C LEU A 52 3.70 5.37 -10.66
N ASP A 53 3.66 4.23 -10.01
CA ASP A 53 4.82 3.63 -9.37
C ASP A 53 5.56 2.70 -10.34
N GLY A 54 6.70 3.14 -10.86
CA GLY A 54 7.46 2.35 -11.83
C GLY A 54 7.91 0.97 -11.31
N GLN A 55 8.01 0.80 -9.98
CA GLN A 55 8.34 -0.50 -9.41
C GLN A 55 7.19 -1.51 -9.54
N TRP A 56 5.94 -1.04 -9.51
CA TRP A 56 4.75 -1.90 -9.46
C TRP A 56 4.02 -2.02 -10.79
N VAL A 57 4.10 -0.98 -11.63
CA VAL A 57 3.42 -1.00 -12.94
C VAL A 57 4.25 -1.79 -13.95
N PRO A 58 3.75 -2.91 -14.49
CA PRO A 58 4.45 -3.71 -15.48
C PRO A 58 4.74 -2.91 -16.75
N ASP A 59 5.97 -2.99 -17.24
CA ASP A 59 6.42 -2.36 -18.49
C ASP A 59 6.06 -0.87 -18.64
N LEU A 60 5.91 -0.14 -17.53
CA LEU A 60 5.40 1.24 -17.51
C LEU A 60 6.14 2.16 -18.48
N CYS A 61 7.47 2.10 -18.49
CA CYS A 61 8.28 2.98 -19.34
C CYS A 61 7.99 2.77 -20.83
N THR A 62 7.76 1.52 -21.26
CA THR A 62 7.39 1.19 -22.64
C THR A 62 6.02 1.79 -22.96
N HIS A 63 5.04 1.54 -22.09
CA HIS A 63 3.69 2.11 -22.26
C HIS A 63 3.70 3.64 -22.31
N LEU A 64 4.51 4.30 -21.48
CA LEU A 64 4.65 5.76 -21.48
C LEU A 64 5.25 6.28 -22.79
N ILE A 65 6.35 5.69 -23.26
CA ILE A 65 7.01 6.08 -24.51
C ILE A 65 6.04 5.91 -25.70
N GLU A 66 5.34 4.78 -25.77
CA GLU A 66 4.43 4.47 -26.87
C GLU A 66 3.13 5.28 -26.81
N SER A 67 2.72 5.74 -25.61
CA SER A 67 1.49 6.50 -25.45
C SER A 67 1.52 7.86 -26.14
N GLY A 68 2.68 8.49 -26.27
CA GLY A 68 2.79 9.88 -26.71
C GLY A 68 2.18 10.91 -25.74
N LEU A 69 1.73 10.48 -24.55
CA LEU A 69 1.21 11.36 -23.52
C LEU A 69 2.32 12.21 -22.89
N GLU A 70 1.92 13.30 -22.26
CA GLU A 70 2.81 14.14 -21.47
C GLU A 70 3.15 13.42 -20.15
N PHE A 71 4.44 13.18 -19.88
CA PHE A 71 4.88 12.53 -18.64
C PHE A 71 6.28 12.94 -18.21
N CYS A 72 6.60 12.81 -16.92
CA CYS A 72 7.95 12.99 -16.42
C CYS A 72 8.23 12.22 -15.12
N SER A 73 9.48 11.80 -14.91
CA SER A 73 9.92 11.16 -13.66
C SER A 73 10.09 12.17 -12.53
N LEU A 74 9.71 11.82 -11.30
CA LEU A 74 9.93 12.72 -10.15
C LEU A 74 11.36 12.65 -9.60
N PHE A 75 12.00 11.48 -9.64
CA PHE A 75 13.34 11.31 -9.08
C PHE A 75 14.40 12.00 -9.96
N GLU A 76 15.42 12.55 -9.30
CA GLU A 76 16.58 13.18 -9.96
C GLU A 76 17.84 12.32 -9.86
N GLY A 77 18.83 12.70 -10.65
CA GLY A 77 20.16 12.10 -10.70
C GLY A 77 20.37 11.30 -11.97
N PRO A 78 21.56 10.72 -12.14
CA PRO A 78 21.90 9.96 -13.35
C PRO A 78 20.87 8.87 -13.64
N LEU A 79 20.38 8.85 -14.87
CA LEU A 79 19.47 7.85 -15.40
C LEU A 79 20.21 6.53 -15.56
N THR A 80 20.12 5.68 -14.54
CA THR A 80 20.44 4.26 -14.66
C THR A 80 19.17 3.50 -15.07
N GLN A 81 19.32 2.32 -15.68
CA GLN A 81 18.17 1.47 -16.00
C GLN A 81 17.31 1.21 -14.75
N ALA A 82 17.95 0.89 -13.62
CA ALA A 82 17.25 0.69 -12.35
C ALA A 82 16.50 1.93 -11.89
N ARG A 83 17.06 3.14 -12.06
CA ARG A 83 16.35 4.38 -11.70
C ARG A 83 15.17 4.64 -12.61
N ILE A 84 15.32 4.45 -13.92
CA ILE A 84 14.21 4.59 -14.87
C ILE A 84 13.07 3.65 -14.48
N LEU A 85 13.38 2.37 -14.27
CA LEU A 85 12.36 1.38 -13.95
C LEU A 85 11.68 1.63 -12.60
N ASN A 86 12.40 2.09 -11.56
CA ASN A 86 11.83 2.25 -10.22
C ASN A 86 11.44 3.68 -9.85
N SER A 87 11.43 4.62 -10.81
CA SER A 87 10.98 6.00 -10.53
C SER A 87 9.47 6.09 -10.53
N PRO A 88 8.87 6.95 -9.70
CA PRO A 88 7.50 7.36 -9.89
C PRO A 88 7.38 8.34 -11.07
N TYR A 89 6.29 8.18 -11.81
CA TYR A 89 5.99 8.92 -13.03
C TYR A 89 4.74 9.75 -12.88
N LEU A 90 4.86 11.04 -13.12
CA LEU A 90 3.73 11.93 -13.30
C LEU A 90 3.28 11.84 -14.77
N VAL A 91 2.01 11.53 -15.00
CA VAL A 91 1.43 11.32 -16.34
C VAL A 91 0.16 12.12 -16.48
N ARG A 92 0.05 12.91 -17.55
CA ARG A 92 -1.19 13.59 -17.93
C ARG A 92 -2.10 12.59 -18.61
N LEU A 93 -3.29 12.39 -18.06
CA LEU A 93 -4.26 11.45 -18.63
C LEU A 93 -5.19 12.16 -19.60
N GLU A 94 -5.62 11.42 -20.62
CA GLU A 94 -6.61 11.86 -21.60
C GLU A 94 -7.80 10.89 -21.61
N ARG A 95 -9.01 11.45 -21.57
CA ARG A 95 -10.23 10.68 -21.23
C ARG A 95 -10.47 9.46 -22.11
N ASN A 96 -10.18 9.56 -23.40
CA ASN A 96 -10.46 8.51 -24.39
C ASN A 96 -9.17 7.87 -24.93
N HIS A 97 -8.06 7.98 -24.19
CA HIS A 97 -6.77 7.49 -24.65
C HIS A 97 -6.57 6.01 -24.30
N SER A 98 -5.92 5.25 -25.18
CA SER A 98 -5.69 3.80 -25.01
C SER A 98 -4.88 3.50 -23.74
N PHE A 99 -3.82 4.26 -23.47
CA PHE A 99 -3.05 4.18 -22.23
C PHE A 99 -3.93 4.39 -20.99
N THR A 100 -4.81 5.40 -20.99
CA THR A 100 -5.70 5.67 -19.86
C THR A 100 -6.69 4.53 -19.64
N ASN A 101 -7.27 3.99 -20.71
CA ASN A 101 -8.17 2.84 -20.62
C ASN A 101 -7.45 1.58 -20.08
N TRP A 102 -6.26 1.28 -20.58
CA TRP A 102 -5.43 0.18 -20.09
C TRP A 102 -5.08 0.35 -18.61
N LEU A 103 -4.59 1.53 -18.24
CA LEU A 103 -4.20 1.85 -16.87
C LEU A 103 -5.36 1.63 -15.89
N LEU A 104 -6.57 2.06 -16.25
CA LEU A 104 -7.75 1.91 -15.40
C LEU A 104 -8.30 0.48 -15.40
N ALA A 105 -8.23 -0.23 -16.53
CA ALA A 105 -8.72 -1.61 -16.64
C ALA A 105 -7.83 -2.60 -15.88
N GLU A 106 -6.51 -2.47 -16.01
CA GLU A 106 -5.53 -3.42 -15.49
C GLU A 106 -4.91 -2.95 -14.17
N GLY A 107 -4.82 -1.64 -13.93
CA GLY A 107 -4.14 -1.09 -12.77
C GLY A 107 -5.03 -0.88 -11.56
N TRP A 108 -6.33 -0.64 -11.74
CA TRP A 108 -7.26 -0.47 -10.63
C TRP A 108 -7.47 -1.79 -9.89
N GLY A 109 -7.20 -1.83 -8.59
CA GLY A 109 -7.19 -3.05 -7.78
C GLY A 109 -5.78 -3.48 -7.37
N ASN A 110 -4.76 -2.96 -8.07
CA ASN A 110 -3.39 -3.46 -8.03
C ASN A 110 -2.38 -2.45 -7.46
N GLY A 111 -2.84 -1.32 -6.92
CA GLY A 111 -1.95 -0.39 -6.22
C GLY A 111 -0.95 0.34 -7.12
N TRP A 112 -1.22 0.42 -8.42
CA TRP A 112 -0.28 0.95 -9.43
C TRP A 112 0.03 2.45 -9.28
N GLY A 113 -0.82 3.19 -8.58
CA GLY A 113 -0.61 4.60 -8.34
C GLY A 113 -1.87 5.32 -7.89
N ILE A 114 -1.76 6.64 -7.82
CA ILE A 114 -2.84 7.54 -7.41
C ILE A 114 -3.24 8.44 -8.56
N TYR A 115 -4.49 8.90 -8.55
CA TYR A 115 -5.05 9.78 -9.58
C TYR A 115 -5.47 11.10 -8.95
N PHE A 116 -5.51 12.18 -9.72
CA PHE A 116 -5.94 13.49 -9.21
C PHE A 116 -6.31 14.47 -10.33
N GLN A 117 -7.07 15.50 -9.95
CA GLN A 117 -7.25 16.70 -10.78
C GLN A 117 -6.36 17.84 -10.27
N ALA A 118 -5.79 18.62 -11.18
CA ALA A 118 -4.96 19.77 -10.84
C ALA A 118 -5.35 21.03 -11.63
N SER A 119 -5.30 22.18 -10.95
CA SER A 119 -5.56 23.52 -11.50
C SER A 119 -4.26 24.14 -12.03
N MET A 120 -4.27 24.52 -13.31
CA MET A 120 -3.16 25.25 -13.94
C MET A 120 -2.95 26.60 -13.28
N GLN A 121 -4.02 27.39 -13.12
CA GLN A 121 -3.95 28.73 -12.54
C GLN A 121 -3.45 28.69 -11.09
N HIS A 122 -3.88 27.70 -10.29
CA HIS A 122 -3.37 27.56 -8.93
C HIS A 122 -1.89 27.17 -8.93
N GLY A 123 -1.49 26.23 -9.80
CA GLY A 123 -0.08 25.87 -9.99
C GLY A 123 0.80 27.07 -10.34
N LYS A 124 0.35 27.92 -11.28
CA LYS A 124 1.08 29.13 -11.68
C LYS A 124 1.23 30.13 -10.53
N ARG A 125 0.20 30.30 -9.69
CA ARG A 125 0.27 31.16 -8.49
C ARG A 125 1.28 30.64 -7.46
N LEU A 126 1.33 29.32 -7.26
CA LEU A 126 2.23 28.69 -6.28
C LEU A 126 3.68 28.62 -6.76
N TYR A 127 3.88 28.47 -8.07
CA TYR A 127 5.20 28.23 -8.65
C TYR A 127 5.48 29.11 -9.89
N PRO A 128 5.42 30.45 -9.75
CA PRO A 128 5.58 31.37 -10.88
C PRO A 128 6.94 31.24 -11.58
N ASP A 129 8.00 30.90 -10.82
CA ASP A 129 9.37 30.75 -11.34
C ASP A 129 9.70 29.28 -11.67
N THR A 130 8.99 28.68 -12.62
CA THR A 130 9.23 27.29 -13.04
C THR A 130 9.57 27.22 -14.52
N PRO A 131 10.78 27.67 -14.92
CA PRO A 131 11.14 27.77 -16.33
C PRO A 131 11.52 26.39 -16.91
N SER A 132 11.07 26.12 -18.13
CA SER A 132 11.35 24.88 -18.90
C SER A 132 12.83 24.66 -19.33
N PRO A 133 13.68 25.69 -19.57
CA PRO A 133 15.04 25.47 -20.09
C PRO A 133 15.97 24.65 -19.19
N HIS A 134 15.71 24.59 -17.88
CA HIS A 134 16.49 23.73 -16.98
C HIS A 134 16.29 22.24 -17.26
N ILE A 135 15.13 21.85 -17.80
CA ILE A 135 14.84 20.46 -18.18
C ILE A 135 15.71 20.03 -19.35
N ALA A 136 15.86 20.88 -20.38
CA ALA A 136 16.76 20.61 -21.50
C ALA A 136 18.18 20.32 -21.02
N LYS A 137 18.69 21.12 -20.08
CA LYS A 137 20.01 20.92 -19.47
C LYS A 137 20.11 19.59 -18.72
N ARG A 138 19.07 19.19 -17.99
CA ARG A 138 19.05 17.89 -17.28
C ARG A 138 18.97 16.71 -18.23
N ARG A 139 18.19 16.81 -19.31
CA ARG A 139 18.09 15.75 -20.32
C ARG A 139 19.44 15.52 -21.00
N ILE A 140 20.15 16.59 -21.39
CA ILE A 140 21.51 16.51 -21.96
C ILE A 140 22.49 15.81 -21.00
N LYS A 141 22.34 16.03 -19.70
CA LYS A 141 23.16 15.35 -18.67
C LYS A 141 22.75 13.90 -18.40
N GLY A 142 21.68 13.40 -19.00
CA GLY A 142 21.11 12.10 -18.68
C GLY A 142 20.57 12.03 -17.26
N GLU A 143 19.92 13.10 -16.78
CA GLU A 143 19.34 13.20 -15.42
C GLU A 143 17.82 13.40 -15.41
N PHE A 144 17.18 13.36 -16.59
CA PHE A 144 15.74 13.60 -16.74
C PHE A 144 15.15 12.67 -17.79
N PHE A 145 14.10 11.96 -17.41
CA PHE A 145 13.33 11.08 -18.28
C PHE A 145 11.87 11.53 -18.26
N GLY A 146 11.31 11.75 -19.45
CA GLY A 146 9.99 12.33 -19.66
C GLY A 146 9.71 12.49 -21.15
N SER A 147 8.46 12.80 -21.49
CA SER A 147 8.00 13.04 -22.86
C SER A 147 8.79 14.18 -23.53
N GLU A 148 8.79 14.19 -24.86
CA GLU A 148 9.34 15.29 -25.65
C GLU A 148 8.47 16.55 -25.53
N GLY A 149 9.04 17.73 -25.77
CA GLY A 149 8.32 19.01 -25.79
C GLY A 149 8.22 19.72 -24.43
N LEU A 150 8.55 19.05 -23.32
CA LEU A 150 8.60 19.66 -21.98
C LEU A 150 9.66 20.76 -21.86
N GLU A 151 10.62 20.81 -22.78
CA GLU A 151 11.68 21.81 -22.82
C GLU A 151 11.26 23.12 -23.49
N ASP A 152 10.28 23.04 -24.40
CA ASP A 152 9.94 24.12 -25.33
C ASP A 152 8.71 24.91 -24.87
N ASP A 153 7.89 24.33 -23.99
CA ASP A 153 6.70 24.95 -23.44
C ASP A 153 7.03 25.64 -22.09
N GLU A 154 7.11 26.97 -22.11
CA GLU A 154 7.34 27.78 -20.91
C GLU A 154 6.21 27.64 -19.87
N GLU A 155 5.05 27.10 -20.24
CA GLU A 155 3.86 27.05 -19.41
C GLU A 155 3.27 25.64 -19.21
N THR A 156 4.10 24.59 -19.12
CA THR A 156 3.58 23.24 -18.89
C THR A 156 3.22 22.97 -17.42
N ILE A 157 1.96 22.58 -17.16
CA ILE A 157 1.51 22.21 -15.80
C ILE A 157 2.27 20.99 -15.25
N ALA A 158 2.75 20.06 -16.09
CA ALA A 158 3.62 18.96 -15.65
C ALA A 158 4.83 19.43 -14.85
N LEU A 159 5.50 20.51 -15.26
CA LEU A 159 6.70 20.99 -14.57
C LEU A 159 6.35 21.63 -13.22
N LEU A 160 5.21 22.32 -13.14
CA LEU A 160 4.67 22.87 -11.90
C LEU A 160 4.33 21.74 -10.91
N LEU A 161 3.61 20.72 -11.38
CA LEU A 161 3.25 19.54 -10.58
C LEU A 161 4.48 18.74 -10.19
N ARG A 162 5.44 18.54 -11.09
CA ARG A 162 6.71 17.89 -10.78
C ARG A 162 7.45 18.66 -9.70
N LYS A 163 7.53 19.99 -9.78
CA LYS A 163 8.17 20.83 -8.75
C LYS A 163 7.45 20.72 -7.40
N HIS A 164 6.12 20.69 -7.41
CA HIS A 164 5.28 20.48 -6.25
C HIS A 164 5.56 19.13 -5.59
N PHE A 165 5.29 18.02 -6.30
CA PHE A 165 5.33 16.67 -5.75
C PHE A 165 6.72 16.21 -5.34
N ARG A 166 7.77 16.75 -5.95
CA ARG A 166 9.15 16.40 -5.58
C ARG A 166 9.51 16.79 -4.16
N ARG A 167 8.85 17.81 -3.59
CA ARG A 167 9.02 18.23 -2.20
C ARG A 167 8.64 17.12 -1.20
N PHE A 168 7.83 16.16 -1.62
CA PHE A 168 7.28 15.10 -0.78
C PHE A 168 7.91 13.73 -1.04
N THR A 169 8.89 13.64 -1.95
CA THR A 169 9.61 12.36 -2.23
C THR A 169 10.51 11.89 -1.09
N ARG A 170 10.72 12.74 -0.09
CA ARG A 170 11.48 12.45 1.12
C ARG A 170 10.80 13.07 2.32
N ILE A 171 10.88 12.36 3.43
CA ILE A 171 10.37 12.76 4.73
C ILE A 171 11.48 12.65 5.76
N GLU A 172 11.38 13.43 6.83
CA GLU A 172 12.23 13.35 8.01
C GLU A 172 11.39 12.89 9.20
N PHE A 173 11.89 11.90 9.96
CA PHE A 173 11.24 11.44 11.17
C PHE A 173 11.46 12.43 12.33
N GLU A 174 10.40 12.75 13.07
CA GLU A 174 10.46 13.70 14.20
C GLU A 174 11.29 13.20 15.38
N ASP A 175 11.34 11.89 15.61
CA ASP A 175 11.99 11.28 16.78
C ASP A 175 13.53 11.24 16.68
N ASP A 176 14.06 10.94 15.49
CA ASP A 176 15.50 10.73 15.28
C ASP A 176 16.11 11.51 14.12
N GLY A 177 15.31 12.27 13.35
CA GLY A 177 15.76 13.08 12.23
C GLY A 177 16.25 12.26 11.02
N ARG A 178 15.97 10.95 10.96
CA ARG A 178 16.29 10.14 9.79
C ARG A 178 15.49 10.61 8.59
N ILE A 179 16.16 10.71 7.45
CA ILE A 179 15.53 11.05 6.17
C ILE A 179 15.37 9.77 5.35
N VAL A 180 14.15 9.49 4.91
CA VAL A 180 13.82 8.33 4.08
C VAL A 180 13.08 8.74 2.82
N ALA A 181 13.12 7.88 1.80
CA ALA A 181 12.27 8.04 0.64
C ALA A 181 10.80 7.82 1.04
N PHE A 182 9.91 8.68 0.57
CA PHE A 182 8.49 8.60 0.86
C PHE A 182 7.68 8.30 -0.40
N ARG A 183 7.00 7.16 -0.38
CA ARG A 183 6.20 6.65 -1.51
C ARG A 183 4.75 7.11 -1.38
N PHE A 184 4.52 8.41 -1.28
CA PHE A 184 3.15 8.96 -1.17
C PHE A 184 2.26 8.67 -2.39
N PHE A 185 2.84 8.20 -3.50
CA PHE A 185 2.13 7.78 -4.71
C PHE A 185 1.62 6.33 -4.63
N ASP A 186 1.91 5.62 -3.56
CA ASP A 186 1.24 4.37 -3.21
C ASP A 186 -0.14 4.67 -2.59
N PRO A 187 -1.23 4.09 -3.12
CA PRO A 187 -2.59 4.23 -2.58
C PRO A 187 -2.77 4.00 -1.08
N ALA A 188 -2.13 2.96 -0.53
CA ALA A 188 -2.22 2.63 0.89
C ALA A 188 -1.47 3.67 1.73
N VAL A 189 -0.29 4.09 1.27
CA VAL A 189 0.51 5.13 1.93
C VAL A 189 -0.21 6.49 1.90
N LEU A 190 -0.70 6.93 0.74
CA LEU A 190 -1.39 8.21 0.59
C LEU A 190 -2.57 8.33 1.55
N ARG A 191 -3.38 7.28 1.63
CA ARG A 191 -4.56 7.22 2.48
C ARG A 191 -4.24 7.41 3.95
N ILE A 192 -3.26 6.66 4.46
CA ILE A 192 -2.84 6.74 5.86
C ILE A 192 -2.28 8.14 6.12
N TYR A 193 -1.45 8.63 5.20
CA TYR A 193 -0.82 9.94 5.31
C TYR A 193 -1.86 11.07 5.37
N LEU A 194 -2.73 11.20 4.37
CA LEU A 194 -3.71 12.29 4.28
C LEU A 194 -4.70 12.33 5.45
N THR A 195 -5.07 11.17 6.00
CA THR A 195 -6.02 11.09 7.12
C THR A 195 -5.40 11.45 8.48
N HIS A 196 -4.08 11.63 8.54
CA HIS A 196 -3.35 11.97 9.77
C HIS A 196 -2.55 13.28 9.67
N CYS A 197 -2.68 13.99 8.55
CA CYS A 197 -2.07 15.31 8.35
C CYS A 197 -2.77 16.39 9.19
N THR A 198 -2.01 17.41 9.61
CA THR A 198 -2.61 18.66 10.10
C THR A 198 -3.20 19.48 8.95
N PRO A 199 -4.10 20.45 9.22
CA PRO A 199 -4.63 21.34 8.19
C PRO A 199 -3.55 22.04 7.36
N GLU A 200 -2.45 22.47 7.98
CA GLU A 200 -1.32 23.11 7.30
C GLU A 200 -0.54 22.14 6.41
N GLU A 201 -0.37 20.89 6.87
CA GLU A 201 0.27 19.83 6.08
C GLU A 201 -0.58 19.48 4.86
N LEU A 202 -1.91 19.41 5.04
CA LEU A 202 -2.87 19.21 3.94
C LEU A 202 -2.83 20.35 2.93
N ASP A 203 -2.86 21.60 3.39
CA ASP A 203 -2.82 22.77 2.50
C ASP A 203 -1.50 22.79 1.70
N ALA A 204 -0.39 22.43 2.35
CA ALA A 204 0.90 22.32 1.70
C ALA A 204 0.97 21.16 0.68
N PHE A 205 0.39 20.00 1.01
CA PHE A 205 0.42 18.80 0.18
C PHE A 205 -0.56 18.83 -0.98
N PHE A 206 -1.76 19.39 -0.81
CA PHE A 206 -2.71 19.54 -1.92
C PHE A 206 -2.17 20.53 -2.94
N GLY A 207 -1.71 21.72 -2.51
CA GLY A 207 -1.21 22.75 -3.42
C GLY A 207 -2.14 22.95 -4.64
N PRO A 208 -1.67 22.69 -5.88
CA PRO A 208 -2.49 22.85 -7.09
C PRO A 208 -3.56 21.75 -7.29
N VAL A 209 -3.54 20.70 -6.49
CA VAL A 209 -4.48 19.57 -6.59
C VAL A 209 -5.84 19.96 -6.06
N ARG A 210 -6.88 19.65 -6.85
CA ARG A 210 -8.28 19.82 -6.48
C ARG A 210 -8.75 18.67 -5.58
N PHE A 211 -8.54 17.44 -6.03
CA PHE A 211 -8.80 16.23 -5.23
C PHE A 211 -7.85 15.11 -5.65
N PHE A 212 -7.58 14.20 -4.72
CA PHE A 212 -6.97 12.90 -5.01
C PHE A 212 -8.05 11.83 -5.08
N LEU A 213 -7.88 10.88 -5.99
CA LEU A 213 -8.74 9.73 -6.19
C LEU A 213 -7.86 8.48 -6.19
N THR A 214 -8.22 7.52 -5.36
CA THR A 214 -7.52 6.24 -5.30
C THR A 214 -8.47 5.13 -4.89
N GLU A 215 -8.15 3.90 -5.26
CA GLU A 215 -8.78 2.72 -4.69
C GLU A 215 -8.42 2.55 -3.21
N ARG A 216 -9.28 1.84 -2.46
CA ARG A 216 -8.95 1.35 -1.12
C ARG A 216 -8.09 0.09 -1.20
N PHE A 217 -6.87 0.29 -1.69
CA PHE A 217 -5.86 -0.74 -1.88
C PHE A 217 -5.33 -1.29 -0.54
N SER A 218 -4.93 -2.55 -0.57
CA SER A 218 -4.07 -3.20 0.41
C SER A 218 -3.27 -4.30 -0.29
N GLU A 219 -2.01 -4.49 0.09
CA GLU A 219 -1.18 -5.61 -0.40
C GLU A 219 -1.73 -6.97 0.06
N ALA A 220 -2.48 -7.00 1.16
CA ALA A 220 -3.19 -8.20 1.59
C ALA A 220 -4.50 -8.32 0.79
N ASP A 221 -4.61 -9.34 -0.07
CA ASP A 221 -5.80 -9.62 -0.89
C ASP A 221 -7.11 -9.58 -0.10
N THR A 222 -7.04 -10.01 1.17
CA THR A 222 -8.18 -10.14 2.09
C THR A 222 -8.66 -8.79 2.62
N LEU A 223 -7.77 -7.79 2.66
CA LEU A 223 -7.99 -6.43 3.12
C LEU A 223 -8.14 -5.47 1.94
N ASN A 224 -7.77 -5.89 0.73
CA ASN A 224 -7.92 -5.11 -0.48
C ASN A 224 -9.42 -4.89 -0.78
N ARG A 225 -9.80 -3.64 -1.05
CA ARG A 225 -11.20 -3.24 -1.32
C ARG A 225 -11.24 -2.40 -2.59
N SER A 226 -10.90 -3.00 -3.73
CA SER A 226 -10.90 -2.36 -5.06
C SER A 226 -12.27 -1.81 -5.49
N HIS A 227 -13.36 -2.31 -4.89
CA HIS A 227 -14.72 -1.78 -5.07
C HIS A 227 -15.02 -0.51 -4.27
N GLU A 228 -14.09 -0.07 -3.42
CA GLU A 228 -14.19 1.18 -2.68
C GLU A 228 -13.23 2.21 -3.27
N MET A 229 -13.77 3.29 -3.80
CA MET A 229 -13.02 4.46 -4.27
C MET A 229 -12.99 5.52 -3.17
N LEU A 230 -11.81 6.01 -2.85
CA LEU A 230 -11.60 7.10 -1.92
C LEU A 230 -11.32 8.38 -2.70
N VAL A 231 -12.06 9.44 -2.40
CA VAL A 231 -11.84 10.77 -2.96
C VAL A 231 -11.50 11.73 -1.83
N PHE A 232 -10.27 12.19 -1.80
CA PHE A 232 -9.76 13.13 -0.81
C PHE A 232 -9.82 14.54 -1.37
N SER A 233 -10.48 15.43 -0.63
CA SER A 233 -10.59 16.85 -0.96
C SER A 233 -10.22 17.71 0.24
N ARG A 234 -9.91 18.99 -0.02
CA ARG A 234 -9.58 19.96 1.01
C ARG A 234 -10.38 21.24 0.78
N GLY A 235 -11.47 21.42 1.52
CA GLY A 235 -12.25 22.67 1.49
C GLY A 235 -12.95 22.94 0.16
N LEU A 236 -13.17 21.90 -0.65
CA LEU A 236 -14.15 21.96 -1.72
C LEU A 236 -15.53 21.88 -1.08
N ASP A 237 -16.50 22.65 -1.57
CA ASP A 237 -17.91 22.34 -1.31
C ASP A 237 -18.11 20.87 -1.72
N THR A 238 -18.33 19.99 -0.74
CA THR A 238 -18.62 18.58 -1.02
C THR A 238 -19.92 18.43 -1.79
N GLU A 239 -20.85 19.38 -1.66
CA GLU A 239 -22.02 19.53 -2.54
C GLU A 239 -21.65 19.80 -4.02
N ALA A 240 -20.47 20.38 -4.27
CA ALA A 240 -19.92 20.60 -5.59
C ALA A 240 -19.24 19.36 -6.18
N ILE A 241 -19.26 18.21 -5.52
CA ILE A 241 -19.02 16.90 -6.13
C ILE A 241 -20.38 16.22 -6.08
N ASP A 242 -21.02 16.00 -7.24
CA ASP A 242 -22.44 15.63 -7.28
C ASP A 242 -22.68 14.27 -6.61
N ASP A 243 -23.16 14.29 -5.36
CA ASP A 243 -23.52 13.12 -4.55
C ASP A 243 -24.49 12.16 -5.29
N ARG A 244 -25.17 12.63 -6.34
CA ARG A 244 -26.25 11.90 -7.02
C ARG A 244 -25.80 10.94 -8.13
N GLN A 245 -24.51 10.84 -8.44
CA GLN A 245 -24.00 9.85 -9.42
C GLN A 245 -23.38 8.58 -8.82
N TYR A 246 -23.39 8.44 -7.49
CA TYR A 246 -22.71 7.34 -6.78
C TYR A 246 -23.61 6.15 -6.45
N GLN A 247 -24.40 5.72 -7.42
CA GLN A 247 -25.17 4.48 -7.34
C GLN A 247 -24.91 3.62 -8.57
N SER A 248 -23.66 3.16 -8.74
CA SER A 248 -23.52 1.82 -9.32
C SER A 248 -23.58 0.85 -8.13
N SER A 249 -24.34 -0.22 -8.25
CA SER A 249 -24.32 -1.33 -7.27
C SER A 249 -22.95 -2.03 -7.19
N GLN A 250 -21.95 -1.51 -7.91
CA GLN A 250 -20.66 -2.12 -8.14
C GLN A 250 -19.54 -1.31 -7.43
N LEU A 251 -19.55 0.03 -7.48
CA LEU A 251 -18.52 0.86 -6.85
C LEU A 251 -19.10 1.67 -5.70
N ARG A 252 -18.54 1.49 -4.51
CA ARG A 252 -18.77 2.36 -3.35
C ARG A 252 -17.79 3.52 -3.41
N VAL A 253 -18.29 4.75 -3.45
CA VAL A 253 -17.44 5.94 -3.38
C VAL A 253 -17.54 6.56 -2.00
N GLN A 254 -16.39 6.83 -1.39
CA GLN A 254 -16.26 7.52 -0.12
C GLN A 254 -15.60 8.88 -0.36
N MET A 255 -16.35 9.93 -0.11
CA MET A 255 -15.87 11.31 -0.12
C MET A 255 -15.29 11.64 1.25
N LEU A 256 -14.04 12.09 1.30
CA LEU A 256 -13.38 12.58 2.51
C LEU A 256 -13.00 14.04 2.29
N ASP A 257 -13.78 14.97 2.86
CA ASP A 257 -13.36 16.36 3.01
C ASP A 257 -12.52 16.48 4.28
N LEU A 258 -11.21 16.56 4.07
CA LEU A 258 -10.23 16.60 5.15
C LEU A 258 -10.30 17.92 5.93
N ALA A 259 -11.02 18.94 5.44
CA ALA A 259 -11.31 20.15 6.20
C ALA A 259 -12.30 19.94 7.34
N GLN A 260 -13.18 18.95 7.22
CA GLN A 260 -14.28 18.70 8.16
C GLN A 260 -13.98 17.54 9.11
N MET A 261 -12.87 16.83 8.92
CA MET A 261 -12.45 15.76 9.81
C MET A 261 -11.87 16.36 11.09
N GLU A 262 -12.41 15.95 12.25
CA GLU A 262 -11.80 16.27 13.54
C GLU A 262 -10.40 15.63 13.58
N VAL A 263 -9.38 16.48 13.66
CA VAL A 263 -8.03 16.00 13.99
C VAL A 263 -8.12 15.48 15.41
N ILE A 264 -8.02 14.16 15.60
CA ILE A 264 -7.91 13.58 16.94
C ILE A 264 -6.62 14.16 17.53
N PRO A 265 -6.68 15.02 18.57
CA PRO A 265 -5.48 15.58 19.14
C PRO A 265 -4.72 14.44 19.80
N PHE A 266 -3.61 14.01 19.18
CA PHE A 266 -2.73 13.07 19.83
C PHE A 266 -2.13 13.77 21.06
N ILE A 267 -2.53 13.32 22.25
CA ILE A 267 -1.94 13.78 23.51
C ILE A 267 -0.55 13.16 23.58
N LEU A 268 0.48 13.93 23.24
CA LEU A 268 1.86 13.54 23.49
C LEU A 268 2.00 13.13 24.98
N PRO A 269 2.51 11.92 25.27
CA PRO A 269 3.01 11.63 26.62
C PRO A 269 4.13 12.64 26.88
N GLU A 270 3.88 13.59 27.79
CA GLU A 270 4.75 14.69 28.22
C GLU A 270 5.85 15.06 27.20
N ALA A 271 5.51 16.00 26.31
CA ALA A 271 6.44 16.61 25.37
C ALA A 271 7.79 16.84 26.05
N ARG A 272 8.86 16.23 25.52
CA ARG A 272 10.23 16.63 25.87
C ARG A 272 10.38 18.09 25.44
N ILE A 273 10.20 19.00 26.37
CA ILE A 273 10.51 20.42 26.19
C ILE A 273 12.02 20.50 25.99
N GLY A 274 12.42 20.57 24.73
CA GLY A 274 13.81 20.69 24.36
C GLY A 274 14.07 20.08 22.99
N THR A 275 13.96 20.90 21.96
CA THR A 275 15.09 21.18 21.04
C THR A 275 14.63 22.25 20.05
N ALA A 276 15.56 23.14 19.69
CA ALA A 276 15.33 24.26 18.80
C ALA A 276 14.59 23.86 17.52
N SER A 277 13.70 24.73 17.03
CA SER A 277 13.08 24.66 15.70
C SER A 277 14.14 24.43 14.62
N ARG A 278 14.45 23.17 14.32
CA ARG A 278 15.25 22.79 13.16
C ARG A 278 14.41 23.12 11.94
N SER A 279 14.87 24.08 11.15
CA SER A 279 14.36 24.33 9.81
C SER A 279 14.76 23.14 8.92
N SER A 280 13.94 22.09 8.90
CA SER A 280 14.12 21.01 7.92
C SER A 280 13.63 21.46 6.55
N PRO A 281 14.37 21.19 5.47
CA PRO A 281 13.87 21.37 4.11
C PRO A 281 12.89 20.26 3.70
N TYR A 282 12.74 19.22 4.51
CA TYR A 282 11.86 18.08 4.27
C TYR A 282 10.58 18.18 5.09
N MET A 283 9.54 17.52 4.61
CA MET A 283 8.33 17.32 5.37
C MET A 283 8.59 16.38 6.54
N MET A 284 8.03 16.70 7.71
CA MET A 284 8.20 15.90 8.92
C MET A 284 7.09 14.84 9.03
N ILE A 285 7.47 13.61 9.34
CA ILE A 285 6.54 12.57 9.78
C ILE A 285 6.55 12.54 11.31
N ARG A 286 5.38 12.86 11.88
CA ARG A 286 5.15 13.01 13.32
C ARG A 286 4.68 11.71 13.96
N SER A 287 4.71 11.69 15.30
CA SER A 287 4.21 10.57 16.11
C SER A 287 2.85 10.00 15.66
N GLY A 288 1.85 10.86 15.40
CA GLY A 288 0.52 10.42 14.94
C GLY A 288 0.54 9.66 13.61
N HIS A 289 1.36 10.11 12.65
CA HIS A 289 1.55 9.38 11.39
C HIS A 289 2.23 8.03 11.64
N ILE A 290 3.28 8.00 12.48
CA ILE A 290 4.04 6.78 12.78
C ILE A 290 3.13 5.73 13.40
N GLU A 291 2.26 6.12 14.33
CA GLU A 291 1.29 5.21 14.95
C GLU A 291 0.29 4.67 13.92
N ALA A 292 -0.27 5.53 13.07
CA ALA A 292 -1.19 5.09 12.02
C ALA A 292 -0.56 4.09 11.03
N PHE A 293 0.69 4.32 10.61
CA PHE A 293 1.42 3.37 9.78
C PHE A 293 1.70 2.05 10.53
N ARG A 294 2.05 2.10 11.82
CA ARG A 294 2.23 0.88 12.64
C ARG A 294 0.93 0.10 12.81
N GLU A 295 -0.19 0.77 13.01
CA GLU A 295 -1.51 0.12 13.10
C GLU A 295 -1.86 -0.59 11.80
N GLU A 296 -1.58 0.01 10.64
CA GLU A 296 -1.81 -0.67 9.37
C GLU A 296 -0.87 -1.85 9.17
N GLU A 297 0.42 -1.72 9.48
CA GLU A 297 1.37 -2.83 9.40
C GLU A 297 0.95 -3.99 10.31
N THR A 298 0.43 -3.70 11.51
CA THR A 298 -0.10 -4.71 12.43
C THR A 298 -1.27 -5.49 11.80
N LYS A 299 -2.15 -4.82 11.03
CA LYS A 299 -3.25 -5.51 10.33
C LYS A 299 -2.72 -6.42 9.22
N LEU A 300 -1.71 -5.97 8.47
CA LEU A 300 -1.07 -6.78 7.43
C LEU A 300 -0.38 -8.00 8.04
N GLU A 301 0.34 -7.83 9.14
CA GLU A 301 0.97 -8.92 9.90
C GLU A 301 -0.07 -9.95 10.37
N ILE A 302 -1.16 -9.49 10.99
CA ILE A 302 -2.25 -10.38 11.43
C ILE A 302 -2.83 -11.17 10.25
N ASP A 303 -3.05 -10.54 9.10
CA ASP A 303 -3.58 -11.25 7.92
C ASP A 303 -2.57 -12.26 7.36
N ARG A 304 -1.27 -11.92 7.31
CA ARG A 304 -0.21 -12.86 6.91
C ARG A 304 -0.19 -14.10 7.82
N ILE A 305 -0.27 -13.89 9.14
CA ILE A 305 -0.35 -14.98 10.13
C ILE A 305 -1.63 -15.79 9.94
N ALA A 306 -2.79 -15.15 9.77
CA ALA A 306 -4.05 -15.84 9.54
C ALA A 306 -3.98 -16.74 8.29
N ASN A 307 -3.40 -16.23 7.20
CA ASN A 307 -3.18 -17.01 5.97
C ASN A 307 -2.23 -18.19 6.20
N ALA A 308 -1.16 -18.01 6.98
CA ALA A 308 -0.25 -19.09 7.34
C ALA A 308 -0.95 -20.17 8.20
N LEU A 309 -1.82 -19.77 9.15
CA LEU A 309 -2.60 -20.69 9.97
C LEU A 309 -3.62 -21.48 9.15
N CYS A 310 -4.33 -20.85 8.21
CA CYS A 310 -5.23 -21.56 7.30
C CYS A 310 -4.50 -22.62 6.46
N LYS A 311 -3.27 -22.32 6.00
CA LYS A 311 -2.44 -23.29 5.27
C LYS A 311 -1.96 -24.43 6.16
N ARG A 312 -1.69 -24.14 7.43
CA ARG A 312 -1.20 -25.13 8.41
C ARG A 312 -2.29 -26.07 8.91
N PHE A 313 -3.52 -25.58 9.05
CA PHE A 313 -4.68 -26.33 9.57
C PHE A 313 -5.84 -26.36 8.56
N PRO A 314 -5.65 -26.91 7.35
CA PRO A 314 -6.66 -26.90 6.31
C PRO A 314 -7.95 -27.64 6.72
N GLU A 315 -7.83 -28.65 7.58
CA GLU A 315 -8.94 -29.47 8.10
C GLU A 315 -9.86 -28.72 9.06
N LYS A 316 -9.37 -27.63 9.70
CA LYS A 316 -10.15 -26.87 10.69
C LYS A 316 -11.12 -25.86 10.07
N ASN A 317 -11.03 -25.60 8.76
CA ASN A 317 -11.86 -24.63 8.02
C ASN A 317 -12.06 -23.32 8.80
N LEU A 318 -10.94 -22.72 9.21
CA LEU A 318 -10.90 -21.62 10.18
C LEU A 318 -11.54 -20.34 9.60
N ASP A 319 -12.48 -19.77 10.36
CA ASP A 319 -13.05 -18.46 10.03
C ASP A 319 -12.01 -17.35 10.21
N ARG A 320 -11.96 -16.42 9.25
CA ARG A 320 -10.96 -15.33 9.27
C ARG A 320 -11.23 -14.31 10.36
N GLY A 321 -12.49 -13.97 10.64
CA GLY A 321 -12.83 -13.04 11.72
C GLY A 321 -12.35 -13.58 13.07
N TYR A 322 -12.61 -14.86 13.31
CA TYR A 322 -12.09 -15.58 14.46
C TYR A 322 -10.55 -15.57 14.53
N LEU A 323 -9.86 -15.84 13.42
CA LEU A 323 -8.39 -15.82 13.39
C LEU A 323 -7.82 -14.44 13.72
N HIS A 324 -8.39 -13.37 13.19
CA HIS A 324 -7.94 -12.01 13.48
C HIS A 324 -8.10 -11.67 14.96
N GLU A 325 -9.22 -12.06 15.57
CA GLU A 325 -9.44 -11.89 17.01
C GLU A 325 -8.44 -12.71 17.84
N LEU A 326 -8.27 -13.99 17.51
CA LEU A 326 -7.35 -14.91 18.18
C LEU A 326 -5.91 -14.39 18.12
N ILE A 327 -5.42 -14.02 16.92
CA ILE A 327 -4.06 -13.52 16.74
C ILE A 327 -3.90 -12.18 17.48
N GLY A 328 -4.91 -11.32 17.48
CA GLY A 328 -4.92 -10.08 18.26
C GLY A 328 -4.78 -10.34 19.77
N ASP A 329 -5.47 -11.34 20.31
CA ASP A 329 -5.29 -11.78 21.70
C ASP A 329 -3.90 -12.35 21.95
N GLN A 330 -3.37 -13.15 21.03
CA GLN A 330 -2.02 -13.70 21.11
C GLN A 330 -0.96 -12.60 21.07
N ALA A 331 -1.14 -11.56 20.26
CA ALA A 331 -0.24 -10.42 20.19
C ALA A 331 -0.24 -9.64 21.52
N ARG A 332 -1.43 -9.43 22.11
CA ARG A 332 -1.56 -8.81 23.44
C ARG A 332 -0.87 -9.63 24.53
N LEU A 333 -1.01 -10.95 24.52
CA LEU A 333 -0.32 -11.83 25.46
C LEU A 333 1.18 -11.85 25.21
N GLY A 334 1.60 -11.98 23.95
CA GLY A 334 2.98 -12.10 23.52
C GLY A 334 3.86 -10.91 23.92
N LYS A 335 3.29 -9.70 23.94
CA LYS A 335 3.95 -8.50 24.48
C LYS A 335 4.48 -8.69 25.91
N ARG A 336 3.84 -9.52 26.74
CA ARG A 336 4.27 -9.80 28.12
C ARG A 336 5.49 -10.70 28.21
N PHE A 337 5.83 -11.37 27.10
CA PHE A 337 6.89 -12.37 27.02
C PHE A 337 7.93 -12.02 25.96
N ASN A 338 8.02 -10.76 25.52
CA ASN A 338 8.92 -10.31 24.45
C ASN A 338 8.79 -11.12 23.14
N ILE A 339 7.57 -11.49 22.78
CA ILE A 339 7.24 -11.99 21.44
C ILE A 339 7.05 -10.77 20.54
N ASP A 340 7.97 -10.60 19.60
CA ASP A 340 8.11 -9.39 18.78
C ASP A 340 8.37 -9.69 17.30
N THR A 341 8.36 -10.97 16.92
CA THR A 341 8.47 -11.39 15.52
C THR A 341 7.21 -12.09 15.02
N GLU A 342 6.92 -11.93 13.73
CA GLU A 342 5.78 -12.58 13.05
C GLU A 342 5.81 -14.11 13.23
N ASN A 343 7.00 -14.73 13.17
CA ASN A 343 7.18 -16.18 13.36
C ASN A 343 6.86 -16.66 14.78
N GLU A 344 7.28 -15.91 15.80
CA GLU A 344 6.95 -16.23 17.19
C GLU A 344 5.46 -16.08 17.46
N LEU A 345 4.83 -15.04 16.92
CA LEU A 345 3.39 -14.82 17.05
C LEU A 345 2.59 -15.91 16.31
N LEU A 346 3.04 -16.34 15.14
CA LEU A 346 2.49 -17.48 14.40
C LEU A 346 2.60 -18.78 15.21
N ALA A 347 3.75 -19.03 15.84
CA ALA A 347 3.96 -20.20 16.68
C ALA A 347 3.04 -20.19 17.91
N LEU A 348 2.94 -19.05 18.59
CA LEU A 348 2.05 -18.88 19.74
C LEU A 348 0.57 -19.10 19.35
N SER A 349 0.16 -18.55 18.21
CA SER A 349 -1.19 -18.72 17.67
C SER A 349 -1.46 -20.17 17.23
N SER A 350 -0.45 -20.87 16.73
CA SER A 350 -0.54 -22.30 16.43
C SER A 350 -0.73 -23.12 17.72
N CYS A 351 0.00 -22.83 18.80
CA CYS A 351 -0.20 -23.50 20.09
C CYS A 351 -1.64 -23.33 20.59
N ARG A 352 -2.19 -22.11 20.46
CA ARG A 352 -3.57 -21.79 20.84
C ARG A 352 -4.59 -22.60 20.05
N LEU A 353 -4.41 -22.77 18.74
CA LEU A 353 -5.29 -23.57 17.89
C LEU A 353 -5.17 -25.08 18.11
N THR A 354 -3.98 -25.56 18.49
CA THR A 354 -3.69 -26.97 18.74
C THR A 354 -4.22 -27.42 20.11
N LEU A 355 -4.03 -26.61 21.15
CA LEU A 355 -4.24 -27.02 22.55
C LEU A 355 -5.41 -26.29 23.23
N GLY A 356 -6.13 -25.43 22.51
CA GLY A 356 -7.25 -24.67 23.07
C GLY A 356 -6.81 -23.68 24.16
N GLU A 357 -7.69 -23.38 25.12
CA GLU A 357 -7.46 -22.31 26.12
C GLU A 357 -6.32 -22.63 27.09
N ILE A 358 -6.04 -23.92 27.26
CA ILE A 358 -5.11 -24.42 28.26
C ILE A 358 -3.65 -24.45 27.80
N TYR A 359 -3.36 -24.05 26.56
CA TYR A 359 -1.99 -24.08 26.00
C TYR A 359 -0.98 -23.33 26.90
N SER A 360 -1.36 -22.16 27.43
CA SER A 360 -0.51 -21.35 28.31
C SER A 360 -0.30 -21.95 29.70
N GLN A 361 -1.12 -22.94 30.08
CA GLN A 361 -1.00 -23.68 31.34
C GLN A 361 -0.09 -24.90 31.19
N GLN A 362 0.27 -25.29 29.97
CA GLN A 362 1.15 -26.44 29.75
C GLN A 362 2.56 -26.15 30.25
N PRO A 363 3.16 -27.02 31.08
CA PRO A 363 4.44 -26.75 31.75
C PRO A 363 5.57 -26.33 30.80
N LEU A 364 5.73 -27.01 29.66
CA LEU A 364 6.80 -26.70 28.71
C LEU A 364 6.56 -25.37 28.00
N ILE A 365 5.32 -25.09 27.57
CA ILE A 365 4.97 -23.82 26.91
C ILE A 365 5.16 -22.65 27.87
N LYS A 366 4.65 -22.77 29.10
CA LYS A 366 4.83 -21.75 30.14
C LYS A 366 6.31 -21.45 30.38
N ARG A 367 7.12 -22.50 30.50
CA ARG A 367 8.56 -22.38 30.70
C ARG A 367 9.24 -21.65 29.53
N LEU A 368 8.92 -22.00 28.28
CA LEU A 368 9.48 -21.34 27.09
C LEU A 368 9.15 -19.84 27.05
N LEU A 369 7.91 -19.47 27.41
CA LEU A 369 7.49 -18.07 27.47
C LEU A 369 8.21 -17.30 28.59
N GLU A 370 8.36 -17.89 29.77
CA GLU A 370 9.08 -17.29 30.90
C GLU A 370 10.59 -17.16 30.62
N GLU A 371 11.20 -18.18 30.00
CA GLU A 371 12.61 -18.14 29.58
C GLU A 371 12.86 -17.06 28.53
N ASN A 372 11.97 -16.90 27.54
CA ASN A 372 12.10 -15.86 26.51
C ASN A 372 12.05 -14.44 27.08
N LEU A 373 11.26 -14.23 28.13
CA LEU A 373 11.19 -12.95 28.83
C LEU A 373 12.53 -12.60 29.50
N VAL A 374 13.24 -13.60 30.05
CA VAL A 374 14.51 -13.41 30.77
C VAL A 374 15.69 -13.33 29.80
N SER A 375 15.73 -14.23 28.82
CA SER A 375 16.76 -14.33 27.79
C SER A 375 16.08 -14.66 26.47
N LYS A 376 16.04 -13.69 25.55
CA LYS A 376 15.43 -13.84 24.22
C LYS A 376 15.88 -15.17 23.59
N ASN A 377 14.94 -16.08 23.40
CA ASN A 377 15.17 -17.40 22.87
C ASN A 377 15.07 -17.33 21.33
N ILE A 378 16.21 -17.52 20.66
CA ILE A 378 16.30 -17.47 19.21
C ILE A 378 15.54 -18.60 18.50
N THR A 379 15.26 -19.71 19.18
CA THR A 379 14.49 -20.87 18.66
C THR A 379 13.07 -20.93 19.21
N LEU A 380 12.58 -19.86 19.87
CA LEU A 380 11.29 -19.88 20.56
C LEU A 380 10.14 -20.39 19.69
N ALA A 381 10.07 -19.94 18.43
CA ALA A 381 9.03 -20.35 17.51
C ALA A 381 9.03 -21.87 17.26
N GLU A 382 10.21 -22.46 17.02
CA GLU A 382 10.37 -23.90 16.80
C GLU A 382 10.03 -24.69 18.07
N ASP A 383 10.53 -24.23 19.22
CA ASP A 383 10.32 -24.88 20.52
C ASP A 383 8.84 -24.88 20.92
N LEU A 384 8.13 -23.76 20.68
CA LEU A 384 6.69 -23.64 20.94
C LEU A 384 5.89 -24.62 20.08
N ILE A 385 6.23 -24.72 18.79
CA ILE A 385 5.58 -25.66 17.89
C ILE A 385 5.79 -27.11 18.35
N GLN A 386 7.03 -27.50 18.62
CA GLN A 386 7.36 -28.84 19.07
C GLN A 386 6.67 -29.19 20.40
N ALA A 387 6.64 -28.24 21.34
CA ALA A 387 5.92 -28.40 22.59
C ALA A 387 4.42 -28.62 22.37
N SER A 388 3.81 -27.87 21.44
CA SER A 388 2.38 -28.02 21.15
C SER A 388 2.03 -29.38 20.55
N GLU A 389 2.85 -29.89 19.64
CA GLU A 389 2.68 -31.19 19.00
C GLU A 389 2.86 -32.34 20.00
N TYR A 390 3.83 -32.22 20.91
CA TYR A 390 4.03 -33.16 22.01
C TYR A 390 2.78 -33.31 22.87
N TYR A 391 2.17 -32.19 23.30
CA TYR A 391 0.96 -32.24 24.11
C TYR A 391 -0.28 -32.70 23.33
N ALA A 392 -0.38 -32.33 22.05
CA ALA A 392 -1.47 -32.81 21.20
C ALA A 392 -1.46 -34.33 21.07
N GLY A 393 -0.28 -34.94 20.91
CA GLY A 393 -0.12 -36.39 20.85
C GLY A 393 -0.40 -37.13 22.17
N MET A 394 -0.45 -36.42 23.30
CA MET A 394 -0.79 -36.98 24.61
C MET A 394 -2.29 -36.88 24.95
N ALA A 395 -3.06 -36.09 24.20
CA ALA A 395 -4.48 -35.93 24.46
C ALA A 395 -5.26 -37.22 24.09
N PRO A 396 -6.20 -37.68 24.93
CA PRO A 396 -7.07 -38.80 24.58
C PRO A 396 -7.87 -38.47 23.30
N GLU A 397 -8.06 -39.47 22.41
CA GLU A 397 -8.87 -39.30 21.19
C GLU A 397 -10.23 -38.66 21.52
N GLY A 398 -10.51 -37.49 20.94
CA GLY A 398 -11.77 -36.76 21.11
C GLY A 398 -11.78 -35.63 22.16
N THR A 399 -10.62 -35.25 22.72
CA THR A 399 -10.53 -34.19 23.76
C THR A 399 -10.08 -32.81 23.23
N LEU A 400 -9.66 -32.71 21.97
CA LEU A 400 -9.11 -31.49 21.34
C LEU A 400 -9.91 -31.02 20.14
#